data_AF-A0A924SL97-F1
#
_entry.id   AF-A0A924SL97-F1
#
_cell.length_a   1.000
_cell.length_b   1.000
_cell.length_c   1.000
_cell.angle_alpha   90.00
_cell.angle_beta   90.00
_cell.angle_gamma   90.00
#
_symmetry.space_group_name_H-M   'P 1'
#
loop_
_entity.id
_entity.type
_entity.pdbx_description
1 polymer ?
#
loop_
_entity_poly.entity_id
_entity_poly.type
_entity_poly.pdbx_seq_one_letter_code
_entity_poly.pdbx_strand_id
1 'polypeptide(L)'
;MRVRVDGKQFAKGTDRFAFRGVTYGTFAPRAVDGARFPDTDQVKRDLSLMADNGFTVVRTYTPPPEDLLELAGEFDLAVMAGIFWPDWRYLVGSSRADVRRTGREAREVVRTEAARLAGREQVLALSLGNEVPADVQRWYGTVRLAGLTDEHVDVVRAEDDTALVTYANFPTAEYLPLPGMDFLTFNVFLEREQELRRYLTRLHHLAGDRPLVLGEVGLHVDRADGEQRQAKLTDAQLGVAMDRGVAGTCVFSWTDEWQVGEVPVTDWRFGLTTLDRTPRPALEVCRQWNSRTVRDLPFAWPAMTVVVCAYNARDTVEECLVHTRALDYPGLEVLVVDDGSTDDTADLAERVCSGDPRMRVIRAAHQGLSGARNTGWQEASGDLVVYLDSDAFPTPEWPYYLALGLDGPEVGGVGGPNLPPPGGSLAAEKVARAPGGPVHVLLSEDRAEHVPGANMAFWRDVLAEVGGFDIVYTAAGDDVDLCWKVLDRGWEIGFHPAALVWHHRRDSVKAYLKQQRGYGRSESLVAKRHPDR
;
A
#
# COMPACT_ATOMS: atom_id res chain seq x y z
N MET A 1 -21.22 -5.50 -0.05
CA MET A 1 -20.31 -4.82 -1.01
C MET A 1 -18.90 -5.37 -0.85
N ARG A 2 -18.24 -5.73 -1.96
CA ARG A 2 -16.91 -6.36 -1.95
C ARG A 2 -15.77 -5.36 -1.67
N VAL A 3 -14.67 -5.90 -1.15
CA VAL A 3 -13.42 -5.18 -0.97
C VAL A 3 -12.73 -5.00 -2.33
N ARG A 4 -12.16 -3.82 -2.56
CA ARG A 4 -11.39 -3.48 -3.76
C ARG A 4 -10.05 -2.85 -3.39
N VAL A 5 -9.12 -2.85 -4.34
CA VAL A 5 -7.90 -2.04 -4.23
C VAL A 5 -8.27 -0.54 -4.27
N ASP A 6 -7.61 0.23 -3.42
CA ASP A 6 -7.70 1.68 -3.35
C ASP A 6 -6.29 2.26 -3.16
N GLY A 7 -5.61 2.46 -4.29
CA GLY A 7 -4.19 2.83 -4.32
C GLY A 7 -3.35 1.72 -3.69
N LYS A 8 -2.55 2.08 -2.67
CA LYS A 8 -1.73 1.12 -1.93
C LYS A 8 -2.44 0.49 -0.73
N GLN A 9 -3.76 0.68 -0.63
CA GLN A 9 -4.60 0.19 0.46
C GLN A 9 -5.86 -0.52 -0.10
N PHE A 10 -6.78 -0.92 0.77
CA PHE A 10 -8.05 -1.55 0.41
C PHE A 10 -9.25 -0.69 0.84
N ALA A 11 -10.38 -0.83 0.14
CA ALA A 11 -11.64 -0.17 0.49
C ALA A 11 -12.83 -1.12 0.36
N LYS A 12 -13.84 -0.97 1.23
CA LYS A 12 -15.15 -1.67 1.15
C LYS A 12 -16.21 -0.58 1.12
N GLY A 13 -16.81 -0.33 -0.04
CA GLY A 13 -17.64 0.87 -0.19
C GLY A 13 -16.83 2.13 -0.42
N THR A 14 -17.26 3.19 0.26
CA THR A 14 -16.55 4.46 0.39
C THR A 14 -15.51 4.43 1.51
N ASP A 15 -15.52 3.37 2.33
CA ASP A 15 -14.75 3.32 3.56
C ASP A 15 -13.46 2.53 3.39
N ARG A 16 -12.43 2.92 4.14
CA ARG A 16 -11.15 2.20 4.23
C ARG A 16 -11.40 0.81 4.83
N PHE A 17 -10.92 -0.24 4.16
CA PHE A 17 -10.98 -1.60 4.68
C PHE A 17 -9.74 -1.90 5.52
N ALA A 18 -9.92 -2.05 6.83
CA ALA A 18 -8.83 -2.42 7.73
C ALA A 18 -8.51 -3.91 7.59
N PHE A 19 -7.48 -4.24 6.80
CA PHE A 19 -7.01 -5.62 6.68
C PHE A 19 -6.26 -6.03 7.96
N ARG A 20 -6.89 -6.89 8.78
CA ARG A 20 -6.36 -7.46 10.03
C ARG A 20 -6.43 -8.98 9.95
N GLY A 21 -5.34 -9.58 9.52
CA GLY A 21 -5.30 -10.97 9.10
C GLY A 21 -4.80 -11.93 10.17
N VAL A 22 -5.34 -13.15 10.16
CA VAL A 22 -4.76 -14.31 10.81
C VAL A 22 -4.81 -15.51 9.87
N THR A 23 -3.80 -16.36 9.95
CA THR A 23 -3.73 -17.58 9.14
C THR A 23 -4.43 -18.75 9.83
N TYR A 24 -5.12 -19.59 9.03
CA TYR A 24 -5.94 -20.68 9.52
C TYR A 24 -5.80 -21.95 8.67
N GLY A 25 -5.24 -22.99 9.29
CA GLY A 25 -4.95 -24.28 8.67
C GLY A 25 -3.63 -24.32 7.92
N THR A 26 -3.15 -25.47 7.47
CA THR A 26 -3.95 -26.68 7.22
C THR A 26 -4.12 -27.61 8.42
N PHE A 27 -5.27 -28.31 8.46
CA PHE A 27 -5.66 -29.26 9.50
C PHE A 27 -5.80 -30.69 8.93
N ALA A 28 -6.11 -31.64 9.82
CA ALA A 28 -6.52 -32.98 9.44
C ALA A 28 -7.78 -32.95 8.54
N PRO A 29 -7.91 -33.87 7.57
CA PRO A 29 -9.11 -33.94 6.76
C PRO A 29 -10.31 -34.38 7.61
N ARG A 30 -11.42 -33.65 7.51
CA ARG A 30 -12.68 -34.04 8.15
C ARG A 30 -13.19 -35.36 7.57
N ALA A 31 -13.85 -36.16 8.41
CA ALA A 31 -14.46 -37.41 7.97
C ALA A 31 -15.65 -37.20 7.01
N VAL A 32 -16.34 -36.04 7.09
CA VAL A 32 -17.60 -35.78 6.36
C VAL A 32 -17.39 -35.36 4.91
N ASP A 33 -16.42 -34.50 4.64
CA ASP A 33 -16.22 -33.85 3.33
C ASP A 33 -14.75 -33.87 2.87
N GLY A 34 -13.82 -34.37 3.71
CA GLY A 34 -12.39 -34.35 3.43
C GLY A 34 -11.74 -32.97 3.49
N ALA A 35 -12.48 -31.92 3.87
CA ALA A 35 -11.95 -30.57 3.98
C ALA A 35 -10.87 -30.52 5.08
N ARG A 36 -9.78 -29.81 4.85
CA ARG A 36 -8.64 -29.72 5.78
C ARG A 36 -8.84 -28.61 6.82
N PHE A 37 -9.96 -28.69 7.53
CA PHE A 37 -10.39 -27.76 8.58
C PHE A 37 -10.97 -28.54 9.77
N PRO A 38 -10.98 -27.97 10.99
CA PRO A 38 -11.65 -28.60 12.14
C PRO A 38 -13.14 -28.75 11.87
N ASP A 39 -13.87 -29.55 12.64
CA ASP A 39 -15.33 -29.66 12.50
C ASP A 39 -16.04 -28.29 12.62
N THR A 40 -17.22 -28.16 12.03
CA THR A 40 -17.97 -26.89 11.92
C THR A 40 -18.14 -26.16 13.26
N ASP A 41 -18.40 -26.88 14.35
CA ASP A 41 -18.52 -26.27 15.69
C ASP A 41 -17.21 -25.64 16.16
N GLN A 42 -16.06 -26.25 15.85
CA GLN A 42 -14.75 -25.69 16.19
C GLN A 42 -14.42 -24.50 15.28
N VAL A 43 -14.74 -24.57 13.99
CA VAL A 43 -14.61 -23.43 13.07
C VAL A 43 -15.44 -22.25 13.55
N LYS A 44 -16.69 -22.48 13.95
CA LYS A 44 -17.57 -21.43 14.49
C LYS A 44 -16.95 -20.76 15.73
N ARG A 45 -16.41 -21.56 16.67
CA ARG A 45 -15.73 -21.02 17.86
C ARG A 45 -14.49 -20.21 17.49
N ASP A 46 -13.64 -20.75 16.61
CA ASP A 46 -12.40 -20.10 16.18
C ASP A 46 -12.71 -18.76 15.48
N LEU A 47 -13.64 -18.73 14.53
CA LEU A 47 -14.02 -17.51 13.81
C LEU A 47 -14.66 -16.46 14.73
N SER A 48 -15.52 -16.87 15.66
CA SER A 48 -16.08 -15.96 16.68
C SER A 48 -14.97 -15.31 17.50
N LEU A 49 -14.01 -16.11 17.99
CA LEU A 49 -12.90 -15.59 18.78
C LEU A 49 -11.96 -14.69 17.96
N MET A 50 -11.75 -14.98 16.68
CA MET A 50 -10.99 -14.10 15.78
C MET A 50 -11.69 -12.74 15.66
N ALA A 51 -12.99 -12.72 15.40
CA ALA A 51 -13.77 -11.49 15.30
C ALA A 51 -13.77 -10.70 16.63
N ASP A 52 -13.94 -11.38 17.77
CA ASP A 52 -13.88 -10.77 19.11
C ASP A 52 -12.52 -10.13 19.43
N ASN A 53 -11.45 -10.57 18.76
CA ASN A 53 -10.10 -9.99 18.86
C ASN A 53 -9.78 -9.02 17.71
N GLY A 54 -10.79 -8.58 16.96
CA GLY A 54 -10.67 -7.53 15.94
C GLY A 54 -10.01 -7.97 14.63
N PHE A 55 -9.85 -9.28 14.40
CA PHE A 55 -9.46 -9.74 13.06
C PHE A 55 -10.60 -9.49 12.08
N THR A 56 -10.24 -9.16 10.85
CA THR A 56 -11.18 -8.90 9.74
C THR A 56 -10.92 -9.80 8.55
N VAL A 57 -9.75 -10.48 8.52
CA VAL A 57 -9.34 -11.36 7.43
C VAL A 57 -8.87 -12.70 7.98
N VAL A 58 -9.37 -13.78 7.40
CA VAL A 58 -8.86 -15.14 7.61
C VAL A 58 -8.17 -15.60 6.34
N ARG A 59 -6.87 -15.89 6.43
CA ARG A 59 -6.10 -16.48 5.33
C ARG A 59 -6.13 -18.00 5.44
N THR A 60 -6.58 -18.68 4.39
CA THR A 60 -6.51 -20.15 4.30
C THR A 60 -5.44 -20.59 3.31
N TYR A 61 -5.01 -21.85 3.43
CA TYR A 61 -4.02 -22.48 2.52
C TYR A 61 -4.65 -23.50 1.58
N THR A 62 -5.88 -23.92 1.89
CA THR A 62 -6.72 -24.75 1.04
C THR A 62 -8.04 -24.05 0.76
N PRO A 63 -8.76 -24.43 -0.30
CA PRO A 63 -10.05 -23.83 -0.61
C PRO A 63 -11.00 -23.95 0.59
N PRO A 64 -11.63 -22.85 1.04
CA PRO A 64 -12.51 -22.87 2.20
C PRO A 64 -13.80 -23.65 1.88
N PRO A 65 -14.27 -24.55 2.76
CA PRO A 65 -15.55 -25.22 2.61
C PRO A 65 -16.73 -24.23 2.80
N GLU A 66 -17.92 -24.66 2.41
CA GLU A 66 -19.12 -23.81 2.43
C GLU A 66 -19.46 -23.31 3.85
N ASP A 67 -19.38 -24.20 4.83
CA ASP A 67 -19.67 -23.87 6.23
C ASP A 67 -18.73 -22.78 6.77
N LEU A 68 -17.44 -22.81 6.41
CA LEU A 68 -16.48 -21.77 6.78
C LEU A 68 -16.87 -20.42 6.15
N LEU A 69 -17.28 -20.40 4.88
CA LEU A 69 -17.68 -19.17 4.19
C LEU A 69 -18.96 -18.56 4.78
N GLU A 70 -19.95 -19.39 5.11
CA GLU A 70 -21.18 -18.97 5.77
C GLU A 70 -20.88 -18.37 7.15
N LEU A 71 -20.09 -19.07 7.96
CA LEU A 71 -19.68 -18.62 9.30
C LEU A 71 -18.81 -17.35 9.24
N ALA A 72 -17.91 -17.23 8.27
CA ALA A 72 -17.15 -16.00 8.06
C ALA A 72 -18.08 -14.81 7.80
N GLY A 73 -19.16 -15.02 7.03
CA GLY A 73 -20.22 -14.03 6.86
C GLY A 73 -20.99 -13.69 8.13
N GLU A 74 -21.27 -14.70 8.98
CA GLU A 74 -21.93 -14.50 10.30
C GLU A 74 -21.12 -13.56 11.21
N PHE A 75 -19.78 -13.59 11.11
CA PHE A 75 -18.87 -12.81 11.94
C PHE A 75 -18.22 -11.62 11.22
N ASP A 76 -18.70 -11.22 10.04
CA ASP A 76 -18.13 -10.15 9.18
C ASP A 76 -16.62 -10.30 8.91
N LEU A 77 -16.16 -11.55 8.77
CA LEU A 77 -14.80 -11.89 8.38
C LEU A 77 -14.72 -12.07 6.86
N ALA A 78 -13.68 -11.48 6.28
CA ALA A 78 -13.31 -11.72 4.89
C ALA A 78 -12.30 -12.87 4.79
N VAL A 79 -12.35 -13.65 3.72
CA VAL A 79 -11.52 -14.84 3.51
C VAL A 79 -10.58 -14.61 2.35
N MET A 80 -9.27 -14.66 2.62
CA MET A 80 -8.25 -14.78 1.58
C MET A 80 -8.03 -16.27 1.32
N ALA A 81 -8.69 -16.77 0.27
CA ALA A 81 -8.81 -18.20 -0.01
C ALA A 81 -7.55 -18.74 -0.71
N GLY A 82 -6.87 -19.69 -0.07
CA GLY A 82 -5.77 -20.43 -0.69
C GLY A 82 -6.27 -21.39 -1.75
N ILE A 83 -5.81 -21.24 -3.00
CA ILE A 83 -6.11 -22.17 -4.09
C ILE A 83 -4.86 -23.01 -4.35
N PHE A 84 -4.95 -24.30 -4.01
CA PHE A 84 -3.90 -25.27 -4.31
C PHE A 84 -4.20 -25.96 -5.63
N TRP A 85 -3.22 -25.98 -6.53
CA TRP A 85 -3.35 -26.60 -7.85
C TRP A 85 -2.16 -27.52 -8.14
N PRO A 86 -2.36 -28.60 -8.92
CA PRO A 86 -1.27 -29.50 -9.32
C PRO A 86 -0.18 -28.78 -10.09
N ASP A 87 1.04 -28.82 -9.56
CA ASP A 87 2.11 -27.98 -10.03
C ASP A 87 3.17 -28.75 -10.81
N TRP A 88 3.19 -28.54 -12.13
CA TRP A 88 4.12 -29.21 -13.04
C TRP A 88 5.59 -28.81 -12.79
N ARG A 89 5.85 -27.74 -12.03
CA ARG A 89 7.21 -27.30 -11.70
C ARG A 89 7.98 -28.33 -10.86
N TYR A 90 7.27 -29.19 -10.13
CA TYR A 90 7.89 -30.28 -9.37
C TYR A 90 8.11 -31.57 -10.18
N LEU A 91 7.74 -31.56 -11.47
CA LEU A 91 7.88 -32.71 -12.38
C LEU A 91 9.20 -32.69 -13.15
N VAL A 92 10.31 -32.49 -12.45
CA VAL A 92 11.65 -32.46 -13.05
C VAL A 92 11.96 -33.85 -13.64
N GLY A 93 12.26 -33.90 -14.94
CA GLY A 93 12.54 -35.15 -15.67
C GLY A 93 11.31 -35.84 -16.28
N SER A 94 10.10 -35.34 -16.06
CA SER A 94 8.88 -35.90 -16.66
C SER A 94 8.72 -35.55 -18.15
N SER A 95 7.85 -36.28 -18.85
CA SER A 95 7.63 -36.07 -20.28
C SER A 95 6.90 -34.74 -20.55
N ARG A 96 7.06 -34.18 -21.76
CA ARG A 96 6.28 -33.00 -22.19
C ARG A 96 4.77 -33.25 -22.13
N ALA A 97 4.34 -34.50 -22.27
CA ALA A 97 2.92 -34.86 -22.18
C ALA A 97 2.42 -34.76 -20.72
N ASP A 98 3.23 -35.19 -19.75
CA ASP A 98 2.90 -35.08 -18.32
C ASP A 98 2.80 -33.62 -17.89
N VAL A 99 3.79 -32.79 -18.26
CA VAL A 99 3.77 -31.34 -17.98
C VAL A 99 2.51 -30.68 -18.54
N ARG A 100 2.11 -31.02 -19.78
CA ARG A 100 0.88 -30.51 -20.40
C ARG A 100 -0.38 -31.02 -19.72
N ARG A 101 -0.40 -32.27 -19.25
CA ARG A 101 -1.54 -32.85 -18.53
C ARG A 101 -1.72 -32.12 -17.19
N THR A 102 -0.67 -32.03 -16.39
CA THR A 102 -0.69 -31.33 -15.11
C THR A 102 -1.04 -29.85 -15.26
N GLY A 103 -0.55 -29.18 -16.29
CA GLY A 103 -0.97 -27.80 -16.58
C GLY A 103 -2.46 -27.66 -16.94
N ARG A 104 -3.08 -28.66 -17.59
CA ARG A 104 -4.54 -28.66 -17.81
C ARG A 104 -5.30 -28.93 -16.52
N GLU A 105 -4.84 -29.87 -15.71
CA GLU A 105 -5.43 -30.17 -14.39
C GLU A 105 -5.37 -28.93 -13.48
N ALA A 106 -4.25 -28.21 -13.46
CA ALA A 106 -4.10 -26.96 -12.71
C ALA A 106 -5.13 -25.90 -13.12
N ARG A 107 -5.30 -25.67 -14.43
CA ARG A 107 -6.31 -24.73 -14.94
C ARG A 107 -7.72 -25.13 -14.56
N GLU A 108 -8.04 -26.43 -14.61
CA GLU A 108 -9.37 -26.93 -14.26
C GLU A 108 -9.66 -26.74 -12.77
N VAL A 109 -8.69 -27.03 -11.89
CA VAL A 109 -8.80 -26.79 -10.45
C VAL A 109 -9.01 -25.30 -10.16
N VAL A 110 -8.17 -24.43 -10.73
CA VAL A 110 -8.30 -22.97 -10.54
C VAL A 110 -9.66 -22.48 -11.04
N ARG A 111 -10.11 -22.93 -12.21
CA ARG A 111 -11.43 -22.58 -12.76
C ARG A 111 -12.57 -23.02 -11.85
N THR A 112 -12.53 -24.26 -11.37
CA THR A 112 -13.58 -24.84 -10.53
C THR A 112 -13.71 -24.06 -9.23
N GLU A 113 -12.59 -23.78 -8.56
CA GLU A 113 -12.62 -23.02 -7.31
C GLU A 113 -12.95 -21.54 -7.53
N ALA A 114 -12.44 -20.92 -8.60
CA ALA A 114 -12.79 -19.54 -8.95
C ALA A 114 -14.29 -19.40 -9.20
N ALA A 115 -14.89 -20.29 -10.01
CA ALA A 115 -16.32 -20.30 -10.27
C ALA A 115 -17.16 -20.53 -9.00
N ARG A 116 -16.71 -21.41 -8.10
CA ARG A 116 -17.40 -21.67 -6.81
C ARG A 116 -17.37 -20.47 -5.87
N LEU A 117 -16.27 -19.73 -5.88
CA LEU A 117 -16.03 -18.58 -5.01
C LEU A 117 -16.51 -17.25 -5.63
N ALA A 118 -16.82 -17.25 -6.92
CA ALA A 118 -17.28 -16.09 -7.67
C ALA A 118 -18.55 -15.46 -7.07
N GLY A 119 -18.66 -14.14 -7.15
CA GLY A 119 -19.77 -13.35 -6.62
C GLY A 119 -19.92 -13.30 -5.08
N ARG A 120 -19.24 -14.16 -4.30
CA ARG A 120 -19.34 -14.18 -2.83
C ARG A 120 -18.72 -12.95 -2.19
N GLU A 121 -19.43 -12.33 -1.24
CA GLU A 121 -18.96 -11.11 -0.55
C GLU A 121 -17.90 -11.41 0.52
N GLN A 122 -17.93 -12.59 1.12
CA GLN A 122 -16.99 -13.04 2.14
C GLN A 122 -15.61 -13.35 1.55
N VAL A 123 -15.51 -13.61 0.24
CA VAL A 123 -14.22 -13.89 -0.41
C VAL A 123 -13.55 -12.57 -0.73
N LEU A 124 -12.48 -12.26 0.00
CA LEU A 124 -11.64 -11.08 -0.21
C LEU A 124 -10.81 -11.23 -1.48
N ALA A 125 -10.07 -12.34 -1.55
CA ALA A 125 -9.09 -12.59 -2.60
C ALA A 125 -8.82 -14.08 -2.76
N LEU A 126 -8.33 -14.47 -3.94
CA LEU A 126 -7.79 -15.79 -4.24
C LEU A 126 -6.26 -15.74 -4.20
N SER A 127 -5.64 -16.51 -3.30
CA SER A 127 -4.19 -16.71 -3.26
C SER A 127 -3.83 -17.92 -4.12
N LEU A 128 -3.29 -17.68 -5.31
CA LEU A 128 -3.01 -18.70 -6.35
C LEU A 128 -1.73 -19.50 -6.09
N GLY A 129 -1.53 -19.88 -4.83
CA GLY A 129 -0.37 -20.63 -4.36
C GLY A 129 0.41 -19.90 -3.27
N ASN A 130 1.36 -20.64 -2.71
CA ASN A 130 2.25 -20.19 -1.64
C ASN A 130 3.65 -20.69 -1.98
N GLU A 131 4.61 -19.77 -2.02
CA GLU A 131 6.04 -20.00 -2.25
C GLU A 131 6.41 -20.71 -3.57
N VAL A 132 7.40 -20.16 -4.28
CA VAL A 132 8.14 -20.93 -5.28
C VAL A 132 9.53 -21.21 -4.72
N PRO A 133 9.90 -22.47 -4.46
CA PRO A 133 11.24 -22.80 -3.97
C PRO A 133 12.34 -22.22 -4.88
N ALA A 134 13.43 -21.75 -4.28
CA ALA A 134 14.49 -21.04 -5.01
C ALA A 134 15.20 -21.92 -6.05
N ASP A 135 15.28 -23.23 -5.81
CA ASP A 135 15.80 -24.23 -6.74
C ASP A 135 14.90 -24.39 -7.97
N VAL A 136 13.58 -24.38 -7.80
CA VAL A 136 12.60 -24.36 -8.89
C VAL A 136 12.76 -23.09 -9.73
N GLN A 137 12.92 -21.92 -9.08
CA GLN A 137 13.18 -20.66 -9.78
C GLN A 137 14.47 -20.69 -10.60
N ARG A 138 15.55 -21.22 -10.02
CA ARG A 138 16.83 -21.37 -10.70
C ARG A 138 16.72 -22.25 -11.94
N TRP A 139 15.93 -23.32 -11.89
CA TRP A 139 15.81 -24.27 -12.99
C TRP A 139 14.92 -23.78 -14.14
N TYR A 140 13.77 -23.17 -13.81
CA TYR A 140 12.78 -22.77 -14.81
C TYR A 140 12.88 -21.30 -15.23
N GLY A 141 13.51 -20.46 -14.43
CA GLY A 141 13.62 -19.01 -14.63
C GLY A 141 12.35 -18.27 -14.22
N THR A 142 12.51 -17.02 -13.74
CA THR A 142 11.43 -16.20 -13.19
C THR A 142 10.35 -15.85 -14.23
N VAL A 143 10.72 -15.56 -15.48
CA VAL A 143 9.77 -15.19 -16.55
C VAL A 143 8.78 -16.31 -16.86
N ARG A 144 9.26 -17.56 -16.93
CA ARG A 144 8.40 -18.71 -17.22
C ARG A 144 7.45 -19.01 -16.06
N LEU A 145 7.92 -18.81 -14.83
CA LEU A 145 7.12 -18.98 -13.63
C LEU A 145 6.03 -17.91 -13.53
N ALA A 146 6.37 -16.66 -13.81
CA ALA A 146 5.43 -15.55 -13.89
C ALA A 146 4.30 -15.82 -14.89
N GLY A 147 4.65 -16.27 -16.10
CA GLY A 147 3.66 -16.57 -17.13
C GLY A 147 2.68 -17.70 -16.76
N LEU A 148 3.07 -18.64 -15.89
CA LEU A 148 2.15 -19.65 -15.35
C LEU A 148 1.16 -19.00 -14.36
N THR A 149 1.64 -18.14 -13.48
CA THR A 149 0.77 -17.45 -12.53
C THR A 149 -0.19 -16.52 -13.27
N ASP A 150 0.28 -15.76 -14.27
CA ASP A 150 -0.58 -14.89 -15.11
C ASP A 150 -1.66 -15.69 -15.84
N GLU A 151 -1.35 -16.89 -16.33
CA GLU A 151 -2.36 -17.77 -16.93
C GLU A 151 -3.45 -18.19 -15.93
N HIS A 152 -3.10 -18.42 -14.66
CA HIS A 152 -4.10 -18.69 -13.63
C HIS A 152 -4.92 -17.45 -13.25
N VAL A 153 -4.32 -16.26 -13.30
CA VAL A 153 -5.07 -14.99 -13.17
C VAL A 153 -6.10 -14.88 -14.28
N ASP A 154 -5.73 -15.12 -15.53
CA ASP A 154 -6.66 -15.06 -16.67
C ASP A 154 -7.84 -16.02 -16.48
N VAL A 155 -7.59 -17.21 -15.92
CA VAL A 155 -8.66 -18.15 -15.58
C VAL A 155 -9.58 -17.59 -14.51
N VAL A 156 -9.04 -17.00 -13.43
CA VAL A 156 -9.86 -16.36 -12.39
C VAL A 156 -10.69 -15.23 -12.98
N ARG A 157 -10.07 -14.34 -13.77
CA ARG A 157 -10.74 -13.19 -14.40
C ARG A 157 -11.87 -13.60 -15.34
N ALA A 158 -11.76 -14.77 -15.96
CA ALA A 158 -12.83 -15.31 -16.81
C ALA A 158 -14.07 -15.76 -16.02
N GLU A 159 -13.90 -16.15 -14.74
CA GLU A 159 -15.00 -16.57 -13.86
C GLU A 159 -15.52 -15.42 -12.98
N ASP A 160 -14.63 -14.53 -12.52
CA ASP A 160 -14.93 -13.35 -11.71
C ASP A 160 -13.89 -12.25 -11.99
N ASP A 161 -14.28 -11.25 -12.80
CA ASP A 161 -13.43 -10.12 -13.17
C ASP A 161 -13.23 -9.10 -12.04
N THR A 162 -13.99 -9.25 -10.94
CA THR A 162 -13.90 -8.39 -9.75
C THR A 162 -13.14 -9.03 -8.58
N ALA A 163 -12.83 -10.34 -8.65
CA ALA A 163 -12.12 -11.04 -7.58
C ALA A 163 -10.68 -10.54 -7.46
N LEU A 164 -10.24 -10.22 -6.24
CA LEU A 164 -8.82 -9.89 -6.03
C LEU A 164 -7.96 -11.16 -6.09
N VAL A 165 -6.76 -11.03 -6.63
CA VAL A 165 -5.83 -12.14 -6.84
C VAL A 165 -4.45 -11.76 -6.32
N THR A 166 -3.85 -12.71 -5.59
CA THR A 166 -2.47 -12.59 -5.10
C THR A 166 -1.74 -13.91 -5.21
N TYR A 167 -0.44 -13.85 -4.94
CA TYR A 167 0.44 -14.99 -4.80
C TYR A 167 1.37 -14.70 -3.62
N ALA A 168 1.42 -15.62 -2.65
CA ALA A 168 2.25 -15.44 -1.47
C ALA A 168 3.70 -15.84 -1.73
N ASN A 169 4.59 -14.85 -1.70
CA ASN A 169 6.01 -15.01 -1.97
C ASN A 169 6.83 -15.12 -0.68
N PHE A 170 8.07 -15.57 -0.83
CA PHE A 170 9.11 -15.51 0.20
C PHE A 170 10.23 -14.58 -0.26
N PRO A 171 11.11 -14.11 0.65
CA PRO A 171 12.24 -13.26 0.29
C PRO A 171 13.16 -13.86 -0.79
N THR A 172 13.28 -15.19 -0.84
CA THR A 172 14.04 -15.91 -1.86
C THR A 172 13.41 -15.83 -3.26
N ALA A 173 12.15 -15.41 -3.37
CA ALA A 173 11.36 -15.29 -4.59
C ALA A 173 11.02 -13.83 -4.96
N GLU A 174 11.62 -12.84 -4.29
CA GLU A 174 11.25 -11.42 -4.46
C GLU A 174 11.38 -10.89 -5.90
N TYR A 175 12.20 -11.53 -6.72
CA TYR A 175 12.46 -11.15 -8.12
C TYR A 175 11.47 -11.74 -9.12
N LEU A 176 10.43 -12.45 -8.66
CA LEU A 176 9.41 -13.00 -9.54
C LEU A 176 8.52 -11.86 -10.07
N PRO A 177 8.50 -11.57 -11.39
CA PRO A 177 7.65 -10.51 -11.90
C PRO A 177 6.20 -11.00 -11.87
N LEU A 178 5.35 -10.35 -11.10
CA LEU A 178 3.96 -10.76 -10.91
C LEU A 178 2.98 -9.66 -11.34
N PRO A 179 2.97 -9.26 -12.63
CA PRO A 179 2.20 -8.10 -13.09
C PRO A 179 0.68 -8.32 -13.03
N GLY A 180 0.20 -9.57 -13.13
CA GLY A 180 -1.23 -9.89 -13.06
C GLY A 180 -1.84 -9.87 -11.65
N MET A 181 -1.04 -9.70 -10.58
CA MET A 181 -1.56 -9.67 -9.21
C MET A 181 -2.09 -8.28 -8.85
N ASP A 182 -3.26 -8.22 -8.20
CA ASP A 182 -3.84 -6.95 -7.72
C ASP A 182 -3.09 -6.38 -6.51
N PHE A 183 -2.52 -7.27 -5.70
CA PHE A 183 -1.66 -6.92 -4.56
C PHE A 183 -0.57 -7.97 -4.36
N LEU A 184 0.56 -7.55 -3.79
CA LEU A 184 1.66 -8.47 -3.49
C LEU A 184 1.58 -8.96 -2.04
N THR A 185 1.75 -10.26 -1.87
CA THR A 185 1.80 -10.91 -0.56
C THR A 185 3.20 -11.48 -0.31
N PHE A 186 3.78 -11.21 0.86
CA PHE A 186 5.06 -11.79 1.27
C PHE A 186 4.98 -12.39 2.68
N ASN A 187 5.52 -13.60 2.86
CA ASN A 187 5.74 -14.21 4.16
C ASN A 187 7.10 -13.73 4.69
N VAL A 188 7.10 -13.04 5.84
CA VAL A 188 8.29 -12.34 6.38
C VAL A 188 8.42 -12.60 7.88
N PHE A 189 9.54 -13.23 8.28
CA PHE A 189 9.82 -13.63 9.66
C PHE A 189 11.05 -12.91 10.24
N LEU A 190 11.30 -11.66 9.84
CA LEU A 190 12.42 -10.88 10.36
C LEU A 190 12.14 -10.43 11.79
N GLU A 191 13.07 -10.72 12.70
CA GLU A 191 12.95 -10.37 14.12
C GLU A 191 13.53 -8.98 14.46
N ARG A 192 14.40 -8.45 13.60
CA ARG A 192 15.09 -7.17 13.84
C ARG A 192 14.33 -6.04 13.16
N GLU A 193 13.80 -5.12 13.96
CA GLU A 193 12.98 -3.99 13.49
C GLU A 193 13.62 -3.19 12.35
N GLN A 194 14.91 -2.85 12.46
CA GLN A 194 15.60 -2.06 11.43
C GLN A 194 15.77 -2.84 10.11
N GLU A 195 15.99 -4.15 10.18
CA GLU A 195 16.09 -4.99 8.99
C GLU A 195 14.71 -5.18 8.34
N LEU A 196 13.68 -5.40 9.16
CA LEU A 196 12.30 -5.45 8.71
C LEU A 196 11.90 -4.14 8.02
N ARG A 197 12.17 -2.99 8.63
CA ARG A 197 11.87 -1.67 8.08
C ARG A 197 12.46 -1.46 6.69
N ARG A 198 13.77 -1.72 6.53
CA ARG A 198 14.46 -1.62 5.23
C ARG A 198 13.85 -2.57 4.20
N TYR A 199 13.60 -3.81 4.62
CA TYR A 199 13.03 -4.81 3.73
C TYR A 199 11.60 -4.48 3.28
N LEU A 200 10.75 -3.94 4.17
CA LEU A 200 9.41 -3.49 3.79
C LEU A 200 9.45 -2.31 2.81
N THR A 201 10.40 -1.37 2.97
CA THR A 201 10.61 -0.30 1.99
C THR A 201 10.94 -0.88 0.61
N ARG A 202 11.85 -1.86 0.54
CA ARG A 202 12.16 -2.58 -0.69
C ARG A 202 10.94 -3.29 -1.28
N LEU A 203 10.16 -3.99 -0.46
CA LEU A 203 8.94 -4.67 -0.92
C LEU A 203 7.89 -3.70 -1.48
N HIS A 204 7.80 -2.48 -0.94
CA HIS A 204 6.92 -1.46 -1.48
C HIS A 204 7.33 -1.01 -2.89
N HIS A 205 8.62 -0.98 -3.21
CA HIS A 205 9.10 -0.71 -4.56
C HIS A 205 8.76 -1.85 -5.53
N LEU A 206 8.85 -3.11 -5.07
CA LEU A 206 8.42 -4.27 -5.85
C LEU A 206 6.90 -4.29 -6.08
N ALA A 207 6.13 -3.86 -5.08
CA ALA A 207 4.68 -3.72 -5.19
C ALA A 207 4.28 -2.61 -6.18
N GLY A 208 5.10 -1.57 -6.30
CA GLY A 208 4.84 -0.41 -7.14
C GLY A 208 3.60 0.32 -6.64
N ASP A 209 2.59 0.41 -7.49
CA ASP A 209 1.33 1.13 -7.23
C ASP A 209 0.33 0.30 -6.41
N ARG A 210 0.65 -0.98 -6.18
CA ARG A 210 -0.26 -1.95 -5.58
C ARG A 210 -0.13 -2.02 -4.05
N PRO A 211 -1.15 -2.51 -3.35
CA PRO A 211 -1.04 -2.83 -1.93
C PRO A 211 0.03 -3.90 -1.67
N LEU A 212 0.73 -3.75 -0.55
CA LEU A 212 1.65 -4.75 -0.01
C LEU A 212 1.00 -5.40 1.21
N VAL A 213 0.92 -6.72 1.22
CA VAL A 213 0.40 -7.52 2.34
C VAL A 213 1.50 -8.42 2.88
N LEU A 214 1.64 -8.48 4.20
CA LEU A 214 2.43 -9.51 4.85
C LEU A 214 1.55 -10.74 5.07
N GLY A 215 1.80 -11.79 4.31
CA GLY A 215 1.00 -13.01 4.33
C GLY A 215 1.22 -13.84 5.58
N GLU A 216 2.41 -13.76 6.17
CA GLU A 216 2.79 -14.41 7.41
C GLU A 216 3.79 -13.51 8.13
N VAL A 217 3.50 -13.21 9.39
CA VAL A 217 4.43 -12.64 10.39
C VAL A 217 4.27 -13.40 11.69
N GLY A 218 5.28 -13.38 12.55
CA GLY A 218 5.21 -14.02 13.86
C GLY A 218 6.54 -14.66 14.23
N LEU A 219 6.50 -15.44 15.32
CA LEU A 219 7.66 -16.11 15.89
C LEU A 219 7.26 -17.45 16.50
N HIS A 220 8.14 -18.42 16.37
CA HIS A 220 8.05 -19.71 17.05
C HIS A 220 8.37 -19.59 18.56
N VAL A 221 7.63 -20.30 19.41
CA VAL A 221 7.85 -20.39 20.86
C VAL A 221 8.78 -21.57 21.21
N ASP A 222 10.09 -21.31 21.28
CA ASP A 222 11.12 -22.36 21.52
C ASP A 222 11.32 -22.79 23.00
N ARG A 223 11.00 -21.92 23.98
CA ARG A 223 11.43 -22.08 25.40
C ARG A 223 10.41 -21.50 26.39
N ALA A 224 10.67 -21.68 27.70
CA ALA A 224 9.78 -21.24 28.80
C ALA A 224 9.39 -19.75 28.76
N ASP A 225 10.30 -18.85 28.38
CA ASP A 225 10.01 -17.41 28.19
C ASP A 225 9.57 -17.05 26.76
N GLY A 226 9.35 -18.05 25.91
CA GLY A 226 9.12 -17.88 24.48
C GLY A 226 7.80 -17.18 24.14
N GLU A 227 6.78 -17.31 24.98
CA GLU A 227 5.48 -16.66 24.75
C GLU A 227 5.55 -15.14 24.91
N GLN A 228 6.31 -14.66 25.90
CA GLN A 228 6.53 -13.22 26.07
C GLN A 228 7.44 -12.67 24.97
N ARG A 229 8.43 -13.44 24.53
CA ARG A 229 9.26 -13.08 23.37
C ARG A 229 8.42 -13.02 22.09
N GLN A 230 7.52 -13.98 21.86
CA GLN A 230 6.58 -13.97 20.74
C GLN A 230 5.74 -12.69 20.77
N ALA A 231 5.09 -12.39 21.89
CA ALA A 231 4.27 -11.18 22.03
C ALA A 231 5.06 -9.89 21.74
N LYS A 232 6.27 -9.75 22.30
CA LYS A 232 7.13 -8.58 22.08
C LYS A 232 7.54 -8.44 20.61
N LEU A 233 7.89 -9.53 19.95
CA LEU A 233 8.30 -9.48 18.53
C LEU A 233 7.09 -9.24 17.61
N THR A 234 5.93 -9.82 17.91
CA THR A 234 4.69 -9.51 17.20
C THR A 234 4.32 -8.04 17.33
N ASP A 235 4.45 -7.43 18.52
CA ASP A 235 4.22 -6.00 18.73
C ASP A 235 5.12 -5.14 17.83
N ALA A 236 6.42 -5.44 17.82
CA ALA A 236 7.39 -4.76 16.99
C ALA A 236 7.13 -4.94 15.48
N GLN A 237 6.82 -6.16 15.03
CA GLN A 237 6.53 -6.46 13.62
C GLN A 237 5.28 -5.73 13.12
N LEU A 238 4.19 -5.73 13.90
CA LEU A 238 2.95 -5.05 13.54
C LEU A 238 3.12 -3.53 13.54
N GLY A 239 3.89 -2.98 14.49
CA GLY A 239 4.23 -1.56 14.52
C GLY A 239 5.03 -1.12 13.29
N VAL A 240 6.08 -1.87 12.93
CA VAL A 240 6.89 -1.58 11.73
C VAL A 240 6.07 -1.73 10.45
N ALA A 241 5.17 -2.72 10.36
CA ALA A 241 4.29 -2.88 9.21
C ALA A 241 3.35 -1.68 9.03
N MET A 242 2.73 -1.20 10.12
CA MET A 242 1.86 -0.03 10.09
C MET A 242 2.62 1.25 9.73
N ASP A 243 3.78 1.46 10.35
CA ASP A 243 4.68 2.58 10.10
C ASP A 243 5.12 2.65 8.63
N ARG A 244 5.50 1.51 8.03
CA ARG A 244 5.88 1.47 6.60
C ARG A 244 4.70 1.53 5.63
N GLY A 245 3.47 1.48 6.13
CA GLY A 245 2.25 1.58 5.33
C GLY A 245 1.92 0.31 4.56
N VAL A 246 2.24 -0.85 5.14
CA VAL A 246 1.75 -2.15 4.68
C VAL A 246 0.22 -2.16 4.76
N ALA A 247 -0.43 -2.62 3.69
CA ALA A 247 -1.89 -2.58 3.55
C ALA A 247 -2.62 -3.59 4.44
N GLY A 248 -1.95 -4.69 4.78
CA GLY A 248 -2.50 -5.75 5.61
C GLY A 248 -1.43 -6.70 6.12
N THR A 249 -1.66 -7.30 7.28
CA THR A 249 -0.77 -8.31 7.86
C THR A 249 -1.57 -9.50 8.34
N CYS A 250 -1.09 -10.70 8.04
CA CYS A 250 -1.62 -11.97 8.49
C CYS A 250 -0.67 -12.59 9.52
N VAL A 251 -1.13 -12.71 10.76
CA VAL A 251 -0.33 -13.34 11.81
C VAL A 251 -0.33 -14.86 11.64
N PHE A 252 0.85 -15.44 11.64
CA PHE A 252 1.10 -16.88 11.61
C PHE A 252 1.30 -17.39 13.04
N SER A 253 0.35 -18.12 13.63
CA SER A 253 -0.96 -18.59 13.11
C SER A 253 -2.06 -18.48 14.17
N TRP A 254 -3.33 -18.81 13.86
CA TRP A 254 -4.38 -18.81 14.90
C TRP A 254 -4.09 -19.78 16.05
N THR A 255 -3.61 -20.97 15.72
CA THR A 255 -3.43 -22.10 16.63
C THR A 255 -2.15 -22.88 16.32
N ASP A 256 -1.58 -23.53 17.32
CA ASP A 256 -0.49 -24.51 17.17
C ASP A 256 -0.94 -25.78 16.43
N GLU A 257 -2.25 -25.99 16.26
CA GLU A 257 -2.77 -27.11 15.49
C GLU A 257 -2.41 -26.96 14.00
N TRP A 258 -1.56 -27.86 13.50
CA TRP A 258 -1.12 -27.83 12.12
C TRP A 258 -0.85 -29.22 11.55
N GLN A 259 -1.11 -29.40 10.27
CA GLN A 259 -0.85 -30.64 9.55
C GLN A 259 -0.31 -30.35 8.14
N VAL A 260 0.80 -31.00 7.77
CA VAL A 260 1.35 -30.96 6.41
C VAL A 260 1.12 -32.31 5.74
N GLY A 261 0.28 -32.33 4.71
CA GLY A 261 -0.17 -33.58 4.09
C GLY A 261 -0.90 -34.47 5.09
N GLU A 262 -0.37 -35.66 5.35
CA GLU A 262 -0.93 -36.62 6.34
C GLU A 262 -0.17 -36.60 7.68
N VAL A 263 0.77 -35.67 7.86
CA VAL A 263 1.66 -35.64 9.03
C VAL A 263 1.34 -34.45 9.94
N PRO A 264 0.89 -34.69 11.18
CA PRO A 264 0.72 -33.64 12.18
C PRO A 264 2.08 -32.98 12.49
N VAL A 265 2.09 -31.65 12.52
CA VAL A 265 3.27 -30.89 12.91
C VAL A 265 3.14 -30.53 14.38
N THR A 266 4.01 -31.11 15.21
CA THR A 266 3.90 -31.04 16.69
C THR A 266 4.95 -30.12 17.33
N ASP A 267 5.94 -29.74 16.54
CA ASP A 267 7.05 -28.88 16.88
C ASP A 267 6.86 -27.45 16.37
N TRP A 268 5.71 -27.10 15.79
CA TRP A 268 5.36 -25.73 15.44
C TRP A 268 4.51 -25.11 16.54
N ARG A 269 5.01 -24.02 17.12
CA ARG A 269 4.41 -23.28 18.22
C ARG A 269 4.33 -21.80 17.88
N PHE A 270 3.69 -21.52 16.75
CA PHE A 270 3.49 -20.18 16.21
C PHE A 270 2.10 -19.61 16.55
N GLY A 271 1.20 -20.44 17.07
CA GLY A 271 -0.18 -20.06 17.31
C GLY A 271 -0.29 -18.83 18.21
N LEU A 272 -1.34 -18.05 18.00
CA LEU A 272 -1.88 -17.10 18.97
C LEU A 272 -2.63 -17.83 20.09
N THR A 273 -3.03 -19.07 19.81
CA THR A 273 -3.58 -20.02 20.76
C THR A 273 -2.82 -21.33 20.71
N THR A 274 -2.84 -22.09 21.80
CA THR A 274 -2.32 -23.45 21.87
C THR A 274 -3.22 -24.43 21.11
N LEU A 275 -2.79 -25.71 21.01
CA LEU A 275 -3.57 -26.79 20.39
C LEU A 275 -5.02 -26.86 20.90
N ASP A 276 -5.23 -26.68 22.21
CA ASP A 276 -6.54 -26.67 22.88
C ASP A 276 -7.23 -25.29 22.91
N ARG A 277 -6.75 -24.34 22.10
CA ARG A 277 -7.24 -22.96 21.97
C ARG A 277 -7.09 -22.10 23.23
N THR A 278 -6.14 -22.43 24.11
CA THR A 278 -5.76 -21.52 25.21
C THR A 278 -5.03 -20.31 24.63
N PRO A 279 -5.44 -19.06 24.93
CA PRO A 279 -4.82 -17.87 24.35
C PRO A 279 -3.41 -17.63 24.90
N ARG A 280 -2.49 -17.21 24.02
CA ARG A 280 -1.14 -16.75 24.37
C ARG A 280 -1.11 -15.22 24.47
N PRO A 281 -0.11 -14.63 25.16
CA PRO A 281 0.03 -13.17 25.28
C PRO A 281 0.07 -12.42 23.93
N ALA A 282 0.57 -13.05 22.86
CA ALA A 282 0.59 -12.46 21.53
C ALA A 282 -0.82 -12.15 20.98
N LEU A 283 -1.87 -12.89 21.40
CA LEU A 283 -3.24 -12.61 20.97
C LEU A 283 -3.72 -11.25 21.46
N GLU A 284 -3.39 -10.88 22.71
CA GLU A 284 -3.73 -9.56 23.26
C GLU A 284 -2.99 -8.43 22.52
N VAL A 285 -1.73 -8.67 22.14
CA VAL A 285 -0.98 -7.73 21.28
C VAL A 285 -1.70 -7.54 19.94
N CYS A 286 -2.09 -8.63 19.27
CA CYS A 286 -2.85 -8.55 18.02
C CYS A 286 -4.17 -7.80 18.21
N ARG A 287 -4.93 -8.07 19.28
CA ARG A 287 -6.19 -7.37 19.60
C ARG A 287 -5.99 -5.86 19.69
N GLN A 288 -4.94 -5.41 20.37
CA GLN A 288 -4.63 -3.98 20.50
C GLN A 288 -4.27 -3.37 19.13
N TRP A 289 -3.41 -4.01 18.35
CA TRP A 289 -3.02 -3.53 17.03
C TRP A 289 -4.17 -3.55 16.02
N ASN A 290 -5.10 -4.51 16.14
CA ASN A 290 -6.26 -4.61 15.27
C ASN A 290 -7.18 -3.38 15.40
N SER A 291 -7.24 -2.75 16.58
CA SER A 291 -7.97 -1.49 16.79
C SER A 291 -7.20 -0.21 16.45
N ARG A 292 -5.91 -0.31 16.12
CA ARG A 292 -5.05 0.86 15.86
C ARG A 292 -5.04 1.25 14.39
N THR A 293 -4.72 2.52 14.18
CA THR A 293 -4.40 3.16 12.90
C THR A 293 -3.04 3.82 12.98
N VAL A 294 -2.52 4.33 11.85
CA VAL A 294 -1.22 5.03 11.81
C VAL A 294 -1.14 6.20 12.80
N ARG A 295 -2.28 6.85 13.11
CA ARG A 295 -2.39 7.91 14.11
C ARG A 295 -1.94 7.47 15.51
N ASP A 296 -2.19 6.21 15.85
CA ASP A 296 -1.96 5.66 17.19
C ASP A 296 -0.51 5.22 17.41
N LEU A 297 0.36 5.37 16.40
CA LEU A 297 1.78 5.13 16.55
C LEU A 297 2.38 6.11 17.58
N PRO A 298 3.37 5.67 18.39
CA PRO A 298 4.01 6.51 19.39
C PRO A 298 5.00 7.49 18.72
N PHE A 299 4.47 8.44 17.97
CA PHE A 299 5.21 9.45 17.22
C PHE A 299 4.78 10.86 17.65
N ALA A 300 5.75 11.76 17.77
CA ALA A 300 5.49 13.17 18.05
C ALA A 300 5.11 13.86 16.73
N TRP A 301 3.82 13.88 16.43
CA TRP A 301 3.29 14.47 15.19
C TRP A 301 3.55 16.00 15.15
N PRO A 302 4.41 16.51 14.24
CA PRO A 302 4.67 17.94 14.10
C PRO A 302 3.43 18.69 13.58
N ALA A 303 3.28 19.98 13.91
CA ALA A 303 2.20 20.76 13.31
C ALA A 303 2.43 20.89 11.81
N MET A 304 1.37 20.80 11.01
CA MET A 304 1.47 20.71 9.55
C MET A 304 0.55 21.73 8.88
N THR A 305 1.09 22.47 7.91
CA THR A 305 0.30 23.31 7.01
C THR A 305 0.29 22.70 5.61
N VAL A 306 -0.88 22.26 5.13
CA VAL A 306 -1.08 21.85 3.73
C VAL A 306 -1.39 23.07 2.88
N VAL A 307 -0.51 23.39 1.96
CA VAL A 307 -0.64 24.46 0.97
C VAL A 307 -1.19 23.86 -0.33
N VAL A 308 -2.44 24.20 -0.64
CA VAL A 308 -3.09 23.87 -1.92
C VAL A 308 -2.93 25.04 -2.88
N CYS A 309 -2.19 24.84 -3.96
CA CYS A 309 -2.01 25.88 -4.98
C CYS A 309 -3.05 25.73 -6.12
N ALA A 310 -3.78 26.81 -6.42
CA ALA A 310 -4.84 26.81 -7.41
C ALA A 310 -4.74 27.98 -8.39
N TYR A 311 -4.94 27.71 -9.68
CA TYR A 311 -5.07 28.71 -10.73
C TYR A 311 -5.98 28.20 -11.85
N ASN A 312 -7.14 28.80 -12.03
CA ASN A 312 -8.17 28.36 -12.98
C ASN A 312 -8.43 26.83 -12.90
N ALA A 313 -8.66 26.35 -11.68
CA ALA A 313 -8.79 24.93 -11.31
C ALA A 313 -10.23 24.56 -10.93
N ARG A 314 -11.23 25.27 -11.46
CA ARG A 314 -12.66 25.07 -11.15
C ARG A 314 -13.10 23.61 -11.22
N ASP A 315 -12.54 22.84 -12.15
CA ASP A 315 -12.96 21.46 -12.42
C ASP A 315 -12.36 20.43 -11.44
N THR A 316 -11.32 20.78 -10.68
CA THR A 316 -10.59 19.84 -9.82
C THR A 316 -10.47 20.28 -8.36
N VAL A 317 -10.54 21.60 -8.09
CA VAL A 317 -10.29 22.15 -6.75
C VAL A 317 -11.30 21.65 -5.70
N GLU A 318 -12.55 21.40 -6.07
CA GLU A 318 -13.56 20.90 -5.11
C GLU A 318 -13.19 19.50 -4.60
N GLU A 319 -12.82 18.58 -5.48
CA GLU A 319 -12.40 17.22 -5.09
C GLU A 319 -11.15 17.27 -4.20
N CYS A 320 -10.13 18.02 -4.62
CA CYS A 320 -8.92 18.27 -3.85
C CYS A 320 -9.25 18.71 -2.41
N LEU A 321 -10.11 19.73 -2.26
CA LEU A 321 -10.43 20.30 -0.97
C LEU A 321 -11.37 19.43 -0.13
N VAL A 322 -12.28 18.67 -0.74
CA VAL A 322 -13.12 17.70 -0.01
C VAL A 322 -12.25 16.62 0.64
N HIS A 323 -11.29 16.06 -0.09
CA HIS A 323 -10.36 15.08 0.46
C HIS A 323 -9.39 15.69 1.49
N THR A 324 -8.89 16.90 1.24
CA THR A 324 -8.01 17.60 2.19
C THR A 324 -8.73 17.97 3.48
N ARG A 325 -10.00 18.36 3.40
CA ARG A 325 -10.86 18.65 4.57
C ARG A 325 -11.10 17.40 5.44
N ALA A 326 -11.18 16.23 4.81
CA ALA A 326 -11.37 14.95 5.47
C ALA A 326 -10.11 14.44 6.20
N LEU A 327 -8.96 15.08 6.02
CA LEU A 327 -7.75 14.73 6.76
C LEU A 327 -7.95 14.96 8.25
N ASP A 328 -7.62 13.94 9.03
CA ASP A 328 -7.68 13.96 10.47
C ASP A 328 -6.26 13.87 11.02
N TYR A 329 -5.50 14.96 10.96
CA TYR A 329 -4.11 15.03 11.43
C TYR A 329 -4.00 16.05 12.59
N PRO A 330 -3.27 15.73 13.69
CA PRO A 330 -3.13 16.64 14.81
C PRO A 330 -2.36 17.91 14.42
N GLY A 331 -2.88 19.08 14.76
CA GLY A 331 -2.23 20.36 14.42
C GLY A 331 -2.23 20.70 12.92
N LEU A 332 -3.24 20.22 12.18
CA LEU A 332 -3.41 20.49 10.75
C LEU A 332 -3.97 21.91 10.49
N GLU A 333 -3.28 22.67 9.65
CA GLU A 333 -3.75 23.86 8.93
C GLU A 333 -3.82 23.56 7.44
N VAL A 334 -4.80 24.14 6.73
CA VAL A 334 -4.89 24.07 5.27
C VAL A 334 -5.00 25.49 4.71
N LEU A 335 -4.07 25.84 3.84
CA LEU A 335 -4.04 27.10 3.11
C LEU A 335 -4.33 26.84 1.65
N VAL A 336 -5.41 27.42 1.13
CA VAL A 336 -5.69 27.40 -0.31
C VAL A 336 -5.21 28.72 -0.90
N VAL A 337 -4.14 28.67 -1.69
CA VAL A 337 -3.58 29.85 -2.36
C VAL A 337 -4.12 29.91 -3.78
N ASP A 338 -5.04 30.84 -4.00
CA ASP A 338 -5.55 31.18 -5.34
C ASP A 338 -4.60 32.19 -6.00
N ASP A 339 -3.95 31.77 -7.08
CA ASP A 339 -2.95 32.56 -7.83
C ASP A 339 -3.61 33.50 -8.85
N GLY A 340 -4.64 34.23 -8.42
CA GLY A 340 -5.37 35.19 -9.25
C GLY A 340 -6.23 34.53 -10.32
N SER A 341 -7.02 33.51 -9.94
CA SER A 341 -7.93 32.85 -10.87
C SER A 341 -8.95 33.82 -11.46
N THR A 342 -9.35 33.54 -12.70
CA THR A 342 -10.33 34.33 -13.46
C THR A 342 -11.67 33.62 -13.65
N ASP A 343 -11.76 32.37 -13.18
CA ASP A 343 -12.97 31.55 -13.15
C ASP A 343 -13.49 31.40 -11.70
N ASP A 344 -14.43 30.48 -11.47
CA ASP A 344 -15.07 30.27 -10.17
C ASP A 344 -14.16 29.58 -9.12
N THR A 345 -12.87 29.35 -9.39
CA THR A 345 -11.96 28.57 -8.51
C THR A 345 -11.94 29.11 -7.08
N ALA A 346 -11.68 30.42 -6.90
CA ALA A 346 -11.57 31.03 -5.59
C ALA A 346 -12.88 30.98 -4.79
N ASP A 347 -14.00 31.26 -5.45
CA ASP A 347 -15.32 31.25 -4.83
C ASP A 347 -15.74 29.82 -4.43
N LEU A 348 -15.37 28.82 -5.22
CA LEU A 348 -15.59 27.41 -4.90
C LEU A 348 -14.73 26.97 -3.71
N ALA A 349 -13.45 27.36 -3.69
CA ALA A 349 -12.57 27.10 -2.56
C ALA A 349 -13.10 27.71 -1.26
N GLU A 350 -13.59 28.95 -1.29
CA GLU A 350 -14.19 29.61 -0.12
C GLU A 350 -15.43 28.86 0.39
N ARG A 351 -16.28 28.38 -0.52
CA ARG A 351 -17.46 27.57 -0.13
C ARG A 351 -17.06 26.27 0.55
N VAL A 352 -16.07 25.54 0.02
CA VAL A 352 -15.63 24.26 0.59
C VAL A 352 -14.91 24.45 1.92
N CYS A 353 -14.09 25.51 2.06
CA CYS A 353 -13.39 25.83 3.31
C CYS A 353 -14.34 26.38 4.40
N SER A 354 -15.50 26.91 4.01
CA SER A 354 -16.46 27.51 4.94
C SER A 354 -16.86 26.56 6.07
N GLY A 355 -16.76 27.07 7.30
CA GLY A 355 -17.12 26.35 8.53
C GLY A 355 -16.07 25.39 9.06
N ASP A 356 -14.91 25.22 8.40
CA ASP A 356 -13.77 24.49 8.97
C ASP A 356 -12.69 25.48 9.43
N PRO A 357 -12.45 25.63 10.74
CA PRO A 357 -11.48 26.60 11.27
C PRO A 357 -10.03 26.26 10.90
N ARG A 358 -9.76 25.05 10.40
CA ARG A 358 -8.43 24.62 9.95
C ARG A 358 -8.11 25.15 8.55
N MET A 359 -9.12 25.55 7.77
CA MET A 359 -8.98 25.89 6.35
C MET A 359 -9.18 27.39 6.11
N ARG A 360 -8.27 28.03 5.35
CA ARG A 360 -8.47 29.40 4.85
C ARG A 360 -8.01 29.56 3.41
N VAL A 361 -8.66 30.47 2.69
CA VAL A 361 -8.32 30.84 1.31
C VAL A 361 -7.54 32.15 1.31
N ILE A 362 -6.45 32.19 0.55
CA ILE A 362 -5.62 33.37 0.30
C ILE A 362 -5.74 33.69 -1.20
N ARG A 363 -6.34 34.84 -1.53
CA ARG A 363 -6.39 35.35 -2.90
C ARG A 363 -5.14 36.19 -3.16
N ALA A 364 -4.26 35.70 -4.02
CA ALA A 364 -3.02 36.38 -4.40
C ALA A 364 -3.14 37.01 -5.82
N ALA A 365 -2.27 37.96 -6.12
CA ALA A 365 -2.08 38.39 -7.50
C ALA A 365 -1.34 37.30 -8.28
N HIS A 366 -1.67 37.13 -9.56
CA HIS A 366 -1.08 36.08 -10.40
C HIS A 366 0.45 36.24 -10.51
N GLN A 367 1.18 35.29 -9.93
CA GLN A 367 2.65 35.20 -9.92
C GLN A 367 3.17 33.84 -10.39
N GLY A 368 2.28 32.91 -10.75
CA GLY A 368 2.61 31.55 -11.13
C GLY A 368 2.72 30.62 -9.93
N LEU A 369 2.83 29.32 -10.21
CA LEU A 369 2.82 28.25 -9.22
C LEU A 369 3.86 28.43 -8.10
N SER A 370 5.09 28.80 -8.46
CA SER A 370 6.16 29.06 -7.48
C SER A 370 5.85 30.26 -6.57
N GLY A 371 5.18 31.29 -7.09
CA GLY A 371 4.69 32.45 -6.31
C GLY A 371 3.59 32.05 -5.32
N ALA A 372 2.65 31.21 -5.76
CA ALA A 372 1.62 30.64 -4.90
C ALA A 372 2.23 29.76 -3.79
N ARG A 373 3.19 28.90 -4.13
CA ARG A 373 3.93 28.06 -3.16
C ARG A 373 4.68 28.89 -2.13
N ASN A 374 5.28 30.01 -2.57
CA ASN A 374 5.95 30.95 -1.69
C ASN A 374 5.00 31.67 -0.73
N THR A 375 3.88 32.17 -1.25
CA THR A 375 2.82 32.77 -0.44
C THR A 375 2.34 31.78 0.63
N GLY A 376 2.15 30.51 0.25
CA GLY A 376 1.72 29.46 1.16
C GLY A 376 2.66 29.21 2.34
N TRP A 377 3.97 29.02 2.11
CA TRP A 377 4.88 28.74 3.24
C TRP A 377 5.16 29.95 4.12
N GLN A 378 5.10 31.16 3.56
CA GLN A 378 5.27 32.40 4.32
C GLN A 378 4.08 32.65 5.26
N GLU A 379 2.89 32.23 4.86
CA GLU A 379 1.67 32.32 5.66
C GLU A 379 1.45 31.10 6.58
N ALA A 380 2.23 30.03 6.41
CA ALA A 380 2.09 28.77 7.13
C ALA A 380 2.45 28.90 8.62
N SER A 381 1.56 28.42 9.48
CA SER A 381 1.78 28.37 10.92
C SER A 381 2.47 27.10 11.40
N GLY A 382 2.31 25.99 10.68
CA GLY A 382 2.89 24.68 11.01
C GLY A 382 4.41 24.63 10.91
N ASP A 383 5.00 23.67 11.60
CA ASP A 383 6.43 23.37 11.54
C ASP A 383 6.81 22.77 10.19
N LEU A 384 5.92 21.94 9.66
CA LEU A 384 6.04 21.27 8.37
C LEU A 384 5.09 21.92 7.34
N VAL A 385 5.64 22.32 6.20
CA VAL A 385 4.85 22.84 5.07
C VAL A 385 4.75 21.77 4.01
N VAL A 386 3.53 21.43 3.62
CA VAL A 386 3.22 20.36 2.66
C VAL A 386 2.54 20.96 1.44
N TYR A 387 2.94 20.54 0.26
CA TYR A 387 2.40 21.02 -0.99
C TYR A 387 1.51 19.97 -1.66
N LEU A 388 0.33 20.43 -2.08
CA LEU A 388 -0.63 19.68 -2.87
C LEU A 388 -1.10 20.59 -4.03
N ASP A 389 -1.14 20.05 -5.25
CA ASP A 389 -1.65 20.80 -6.40
C ASP A 389 -3.18 20.60 -6.50
N SER A 390 -3.89 21.61 -7.02
CA SER A 390 -5.37 21.59 -7.12
C SER A 390 -5.95 20.53 -8.07
N ASP A 391 -5.12 19.84 -8.86
CA ASP A 391 -5.49 18.66 -9.68
C ASP A 391 -5.02 17.33 -9.05
N ALA A 392 -4.72 17.33 -7.74
CA ALA A 392 -4.44 16.16 -6.94
C ALA A 392 -5.30 16.10 -5.67
N PHE A 393 -5.39 14.92 -5.05
CA PHE A 393 -6.04 14.75 -3.76
C PHE A 393 -5.36 13.67 -2.90
N PRO A 394 -5.29 13.86 -1.56
CA PRO A 394 -4.54 12.97 -0.69
C PRO A 394 -5.33 11.72 -0.31
N THR A 395 -4.60 10.66 0.04
CA THR A 395 -5.17 9.57 0.84
C THR A 395 -5.32 9.97 2.32
N PRO A 396 -6.24 9.38 3.09
CA PRO A 396 -6.44 9.73 4.50
C PRO A 396 -5.17 9.63 5.36
N GLU A 397 -4.31 8.66 5.07
CA GLU A 397 -3.09 8.38 5.83
C GLU A 397 -1.87 9.20 5.34
N TRP A 398 -1.99 9.89 4.21
CA TRP A 398 -0.93 10.67 3.56
C TRP A 398 -0.12 11.58 4.50
N PRO A 399 -0.72 12.44 5.34
CA PRO A 399 0.06 13.36 6.18
C PRO A 399 0.88 12.64 7.24
N TYR A 400 0.41 11.49 7.73
CA TYR A 400 1.16 10.66 8.68
C TYR A 400 2.40 10.06 8.05
N TYR A 401 2.28 9.52 6.83
CA TYR A 401 3.42 8.92 6.13
C TYR A 401 4.45 9.95 5.66
N LEU A 402 4.02 11.18 5.33
CA LEU A 402 4.98 12.27 5.12
C LEU A 402 5.75 12.55 6.41
N ALA A 403 5.07 12.73 7.54
CA ALA A 403 5.74 12.98 8.83
C ALA A 403 6.71 11.84 9.22
N LEU A 404 6.32 10.57 9.00
CA LEU A 404 7.15 9.40 9.27
C LEU A 404 8.37 9.28 8.33
N GLY A 405 8.34 9.91 7.16
CA GLY A 405 9.48 9.95 6.25
C GLY A 405 10.53 11.01 6.61
N LEU A 406 10.26 11.88 7.59
CA LEU A 406 11.23 12.78 8.22
C LEU A 406 11.91 12.04 9.39
N ASP A 407 12.59 10.94 9.06
CA ASP A 407 13.07 9.93 10.01
C ASP A 407 14.45 10.21 10.64
N GLY A 408 15.01 11.41 10.40
CA GLY A 408 16.30 11.82 10.95
C GLY A 408 16.47 13.35 10.96
N PRO A 409 17.34 13.89 11.84
CA PRO A 409 17.63 15.33 11.91
C PRO A 409 18.30 15.90 10.66
N GLU A 410 18.83 15.05 9.78
CA GLU A 410 19.41 15.40 8.48
C GLU A 410 18.35 15.50 7.35
N VAL A 411 17.11 15.08 7.60
CA VAL A 411 16.06 15.03 6.56
C VAL A 411 15.30 16.36 6.53
N GLY A 412 15.59 17.17 5.51
CA GLY A 412 15.04 18.52 5.34
C GLY A 412 13.69 18.56 4.62
N GLY A 413 13.38 17.51 3.85
CA GLY A 413 12.12 17.36 3.14
C GLY A 413 11.78 15.90 2.84
N VAL A 414 10.56 15.65 2.39
CA VAL A 414 10.04 14.31 2.13
C VAL A 414 8.96 14.35 1.04
N GLY A 415 8.78 13.25 0.32
CA GLY A 415 7.64 13.09 -0.58
C GLY A 415 7.21 11.63 -0.74
N GLY A 416 6.31 11.40 -1.69
CA GLY A 416 5.78 10.08 -2.00
C GLY A 416 5.33 9.93 -3.45
N PRO A 417 4.65 8.80 -3.78
CA PRO A 417 4.20 8.54 -5.15
C PRO A 417 2.95 9.35 -5.54
N ASN A 418 2.84 9.67 -6.83
CA ASN A 418 1.67 10.29 -7.45
C ASN A 418 1.02 9.30 -8.41
N LEU A 419 -0.11 8.72 -8.01
CA LEU A 419 -0.81 7.73 -8.82
C LEU A 419 -1.98 8.34 -9.59
N PRO A 420 -2.29 7.85 -10.80
CA PRO A 420 -3.51 8.27 -11.49
C PRO A 420 -4.74 7.76 -10.73
N PRO A 421 -5.79 8.59 -10.52
CA PRO A 421 -7.05 8.14 -9.95
C PRO A 421 -7.64 6.94 -10.72
N PRO A 422 -8.33 6.01 -10.03
CA PRO A 422 -9.02 4.91 -10.70
C PRO A 422 -10.16 5.44 -11.59
N GLY A 423 -10.45 4.73 -12.69
CA GLY A 423 -11.56 5.07 -13.58
C GLY A 423 -11.29 6.26 -14.52
N GLY A 424 -10.03 6.66 -14.70
CA GLY A 424 -9.63 7.67 -15.66
C GLY A 424 -9.98 7.28 -17.12
N SER A 425 -10.00 8.27 -18.01
CA SER A 425 -10.20 7.98 -19.44
C SER A 425 -9.04 7.14 -19.99
N LEU A 426 -9.30 6.32 -21.01
CA LEU A 426 -8.24 5.54 -21.70
C LEU A 426 -7.08 6.44 -22.17
N ALA A 427 -7.34 7.70 -22.50
CA ALA A 427 -6.31 8.67 -22.85
C ALA A 427 -5.47 9.07 -21.63
N ALA A 428 -6.09 9.35 -20.48
CA ALA A 428 -5.40 9.62 -19.22
C ALA A 428 -4.56 8.42 -18.76
N GLU A 429 -5.07 7.18 -18.91
CA GLU A 429 -4.32 5.95 -18.60
C GLU A 429 -3.08 5.79 -19.49
N LYS A 430 -3.20 6.08 -20.80
CA LYS A 430 -2.06 6.07 -21.73
C LYS A 430 -1.02 7.12 -21.35
N VAL A 431 -1.47 8.31 -20.96
CA VAL A 431 -0.58 9.39 -20.50
C VAL A 431 0.10 9.01 -19.19
N ALA A 432 -0.60 8.37 -18.25
CA ALA A 432 -0.04 7.91 -16.99
C ALA A 432 1.11 6.90 -17.18
N ARG A 433 1.04 6.08 -18.24
CA ARG A 433 2.07 5.09 -18.59
C ARG A 433 3.15 5.64 -19.54
N ALA A 434 3.01 6.89 -19.99
CA ALA A 434 4.01 7.53 -20.85
C ALA A 434 5.21 8.04 -20.01
N PRO A 435 6.43 8.01 -20.56
CA PRO A 435 7.62 8.50 -19.86
C PRO A 435 7.57 10.03 -19.66
N GLY A 436 8.37 10.54 -18.70
CA GLY A 436 8.52 11.99 -18.49
C GLY A 436 7.37 12.64 -17.71
N GLY A 437 6.60 11.86 -16.95
CA GLY A 437 5.67 12.42 -15.96
C GLY A 437 6.40 12.97 -14.74
N PRO A 438 5.74 13.81 -13.92
CA PRO A 438 6.27 14.24 -12.63
C PRO A 438 6.33 13.02 -11.69
N VAL A 439 7.52 12.47 -11.55
CA VAL A 439 7.85 11.32 -10.71
C VAL A 439 9.07 11.66 -9.86
N HIS A 440 9.22 10.98 -8.73
CA HIS A 440 10.41 11.10 -7.91
C HIS A 440 11.61 10.40 -8.57
N VAL A 441 12.81 10.84 -8.26
CA VAL A 441 14.05 10.12 -8.55
C VAL A 441 14.68 9.69 -7.23
N LEU A 442 14.93 8.40 -7.07
CA LEU A 442 15.48 7.83 -5.83
C LEU A 442 17.00 7.70 -5.90
N LEU A 443 17.66 8.06 -4.80
CA LEU A 443 19.08 7.80 -4.54
C LEU A 443 19.28 6.47 -3.79
N SER A 444 18.29 6.09 -2.97
CA SER A 444 18.23 4.83 -2.24
C SER A 444 16.77 4.40 -2.05
N GLU A 445 16.51 3.37 -1.25
CA GLU A 445 15.15 2.85 -1.02
C GLU A 445 14.21 3.87 -0.35
N ASP A 446 14.75 4.80 0.44
CA ASP A 446 14.00 5.79 1.23
C ASP A 446 14.58 7.21 1.12
N ARG A 447 15.50 7.45 0.19
CA ARG A 447 16.03 8.78 -0.13
C ARG A 447 15.83 9.14 -1.58
N ALA A 448 15.40 10.38 -1.81
CA ALA A 448 15.15 10.94 -3.12
C ALA A 448 16.17 12.04 -3.46
N GLU A 449 16.46 12.15 -4.75
CA GLU A 449 17.13 13.32 -5.31
C GLU A 449 16.13 14.48 -5.45
N HIS A 450 14.92 14.15 -5.90
CA HIS A 450 13.80 15.08 -5.95
C HIS A 450 12.46 14.34 -5.87
N VAL A 451 11.44 15.05 -5.40
CA VAL A 451 10.06 14.58 -5.22
C VAL A 451 9.09 15.51 -5.97
N PRO A 452 7.95 15.01 -6.45
CA PRO A 452 7.06 15.80 -7.30
C PRO A 452 6.35 16.91 -6.52
N GLY A 453 6.16 18.07 -7.17
CA GLY A 453 5.56 19.25 -6.55
C GLY A 453 4.18 19.07 -5.89
N ALA A 454 3.36 18.15 -6.41
CA ALA A 454 2.04 17.84 -5.86
C ALA A 454 2.06 16.92 -4.63
N ASN A 455 3.25 16.46 -4.19
CA ASN A 455 3.41 15.54 -3.06
C ASN A 455 4.79 15.68 -2.42
N MET A 456 5.01 16.84 -1.80
CA MET A 456 6.27 17.15 -1.14
C MET A 456 6.02 17.95 0.14
N ALA A 457 6.88 17.75 1.13
CA ALA A 457 6.84 18.45 2.40
C ALA A 457 8.26 18.86 2.81
N PHE A 458 8.39 20.02 3.43
CA PHE A 458 9.66 20.56 3.91
C PHE A 458 9.47 21.26 5.24
N TRP A 459 10.46 21.16 6.12
CA TRP A 459 10.48 21.99 7.32
C TRP A 459 10.43 23.46 6.93
N ARG A 460 9.63 24.25 7.65
CA ARG A 460 9.50 25.69 7.37
C ARG A 460 10.84 26.41 7.45
N ASP A 461 11.69 26.03 8.40
CA ASP A 461 13.03 26.59 8.56
C ASP A 461 13.97 26.22 7.40
N VAL A 462 13.83 25.02 6.83
CA VAL A 462 14.57 24.61 5.62
C VAL A 462 14.12 25.43 4.41
N LEU A 463 12.81 25.67 4.24
CA LEU A 463 12.30 26.56 3.19
C LEU A 463 12.85 27.98 3.32
N ALA A 464 12.88 28.52 4.54
CA ALA A 464 13.45 29.83 4.81
C ALA A 464 14.97 29.88 4.53
N GLU A 465 15.70 28.82 4.90
CA GLU A 465 17.13 28.70 4.68
C GLU A 465 17.51 28.69 3.19
N VAL A 466 16.76 27.96 2.37
CA VAL A 466 17.02 27.84 0.92
C VAL A 466 16.39 28.96 0.09
N GLY A 467 15.56 29.80 0.71
CA GLY A 467 14.88 30.93 0.08
C GLY A 467 13.63 30.56 -0.74
N GLY A 468 13.04 29.39 -0.47
CA GLY A 468 11.84 28.91 -1.15
C GLY A 468 11.99 28.68 -2.66
N PHE A 469 10.86 28.80 -3.36
CA PHE A 469 10.74 28.54 -4.80
C PHE A 469 11.19 29.75 -5.62
N ASP A 470 11.78 29.52 -6.79
CA ASP A 470 12.12 30.60 -7.71
C ASP A 470 11.00 30.85 -8.73
N ILE A 471 10.48 32.08 -8.78
CA ILE A 471 9.40 32.49 -9.67
C ILE A 471 9.77 32.49 -11.16
N VAL A 472 11.05 32.29 -11.52
CA VAL A 472 11.47 32.11 -12.92
C VAL A 472 10.84 30.87 -13.55
N TYR A 473 10.51 29.86 -12.75
CA TYR A 473 9.87 28.64 -13.20
C TYR A 473 8.36 28.84 -13.34
N THR A 474 7.91 28.98 -14.58
CA THR A 474 6.49 29.26 -14.91
C THR A 474 5.74 28.05 -15.47
N ALA A 475 6.43 26.93 -15.68
CA ALA A 475 5.85 25.73 -16.29
C ALA A 475 6.17 24.44 -15.53
N ALA A 476 7.43 24.23 -15.13
CA ALA A 476 7.89 23.07 -14.38
C ALA A 476 9.29 23.31 -13.79
N GLY A 477 9.81 22.33 -13.05
CA GLY A 477 11.19 22.30 -12.58
C GLY A 477 11.45 23.13 -11.32
N ASP A 478 10.42 23.74 -10.75
CA ASP A 478 10.52 24.47 -9.48
C ASP A 478 10.61 23.52 -8.27
N ASP A 479 9.97 22.36 -8.37
CA ASP A 479 10.13 21.24 -7.45
C ASP A 479 11.56 20.67 -7.48
N VAL A 480 12.12 20.42 -8.66
CA VAL A 480 13.51 19.97 -8.83
C VAL A 480 14.51 21.00 -8.32
N ASP A 481 14.35 22.28 -8.69
CA ASP A 481 15.22 23.36 -8.21
C ASP A 481 15.19 23.48 -6.67
N LEU A 482 14.00 23.41 -6.05
CA LEU A 482 13.90 23.44 -4.60
C LEU A 482 14.61 22.24 -3.97
N CYS A 483 14.36 21.02 -4.47
CA CYS A 483 14.98 19.80 -3.95
C CYS A 483 16.51 19.90 -4.02
N TRP A 484 17.06 20.35 -5.15
CA TRP A 484 18.51 20.49 -5.30
C TRP A 484 19.09 21.59 -4.40
N LYS A 485 18.40 22.73 -4.20
CA LYS A 485 18.81 23.72 -3.20
C LYS A 485 18.86 23.14 -1.79
N VAL A 486 17.91 22.29 -1.42
CA VAL A 486 17.87 21.60 -0.12
C VAL A 486 19.07 20.64 0.00
N LEU A 487 19.32 19.81 -1.01
CA LEU A 487 20.48 18.91 -1.04
C LEU A 487 21.83 19.66 -0.99
N ASP A 488 21.94 20.79 -1.69
CA ASP A 488 23.18 21.58 -1.73
C ASP A 488 23.48 22.29 -0.40
N ARG A 489 22.49 22.39 0.50
CA ARG A 489 22.68 22.81 1.91
C ARG A 489 23.03 21.65 2.85
N GLY A 490 23.15 20.44 2.33
CA GLY A 490 23.54 19.25 3.09
C GLY A 490 22.39 18.51 3.75
N TRP A 491 21.14 18.90 3.47
CA TRP A 491 19.96 18.16 3.87
C TRP A 491 19.73 16.93 2.97
N GLU A 492 19.02 15.94 3.50
CA GLU A 492 18.50 14.81 2.73
C GLU A 492 17.00 15.00 2.42
N ILE A 493 16.52 14.29 1.40
CA ILE A 493 15.10 14.23 1.06
C ILE A 493 14.62 12.79 1.26
N GLY A 494 13.72 12.60 2.23
CA GLY A 494 13.08 11.32 2.51
C GLY A 494 12.07 10.92 1.43
N PHE A 495 11.83 9.63 1.31
CA PHE A 495 10.77 9.10 0.48
C PHE A 495 9.96 8.06 1.24
N HIS A 496 8.65 8.29 1.38
CA HIS A 496 7.75 7.33 1.99
C HIS A 496 6.83 6.69 0.93
N PRO A 497 6.96 5.38 0.63
CA PRO A 497 6.23 4.76 -0.47
C PRO A 497 4.72 4.67 -0.25
N ALA A 498 4.25 4.87 0.99
CA ALA A 498 2.84 4.92 1.35
C ALA A 498 2.27 6.35 1.46
N ALA A 499 3.09 7.40 1.34
CA ALA A 499 2.63 8.80 1.29
C ALA A 499 2.00 9.11 -0.08
N LEU A 500 0.85 8.52 -0.35
CA LEU A 500 0.21 8.52 -1.65
C LEU A 500 -0.72 9.74 -1.85
N VAL A 501 -0.58 10.39 -3.00
CA VAL A 501 -1.63 11.26 -3.57
C VAL A 501 -2.13 10.70 -4.90
N TRP A 502 -3.40 10.94 -5.17
CA TRP A 502 -3.99 10.76 -6.47
C TRP A 502 -3.81 12.04 -7.29
N HIS A 503 -3.32 11.93 -8.52
CA HIS A 503 -3.00 13.08 -9.37
C HIS A 503 -3.59 12.91 -10.77
N HIS A 504 -4.52 13.80 -11.13
CA HIS A 504 -5.20 13.75 -12.42
C HIS A 504 -4.21 13.96 -13.56
N ARG A 505 -4.19 13.03 -14.51
CA ARG A 505 -3.34 13.12 -15.70
C ARG A 505 -4.09 13.82 -16.82
N ARG A 506 -3.33 14.43 -17.74
CA ARG A 506 -3.90 15.09 -18.91
C ARG A 506 -4.69 14.08 -19.75
N ASP A 507 -5.84 14.52 -20.23
CA ASP A 507 -6.85 13.71 -20.92
C ASP A 507 -6.59 13.55 -22.43
N SER A 508 -5.52 14.14 -22.95
CA SER A 508 -5.22 14.14 -24.39
C SER A 508 -3.74 14.16 -24.69
N VAL A 509 -3.35 13.49 -25.79
CA VAL A 509 -1.96 13.47 -26.29
C VAL A 509 -1.46 14.88 -26.60
N LYS A 510 -2.33 15.78 -27.09
CA LYS A 510 -1.98 17.17 -27.38
C LYS A 510 -1.61 17.93 -26.10
N ALA A 511 -2.39 17.76 -25.02
CA ALA A 511 -2.10 18.37 -23.73
C ALA A 511 -0.80 17.81 -23.14
N TYR A 512 -0.60 16.49 -23.23
CA TYR A 512 0.65 15.83 -22.83
C TYR A 512 1.87 16.39 -23.59
N LEU A 513 1.82 16.50 -24.92
CA LEU A 513 2.94 17.05 -25.70
C LEU A 513 3.21 18.54 -25.38
N LYS A 514 2.17 19.31 -25.05
CA LYS A 514 2.34 20.70 -24.59
C LYS A 514 3.07 20.74 -23.25
N GLN A 515 2.71 19.86 -22.31
CA GLN A 515 3.38 19.70 -21.02
C GLN A 515 4.86 19.32 -21.20
N GLN A 516 5.15 18.30 -22.02
CA GLN A 516 6.53 17.86 -22.29
C GLN A 516 7.41 18.97 -22.89
N ARG A 517 6.84 19.83 -23.75
CA ARG A 517 7.55 21.02 -24.25
C ARG A 517 7.84 22.04 -23.15
N GLY A 518 6.96 22.18 -22.17
CA GLY A 518 7.18 23.00 -20.98
C GLY A 518 8.29 22.44 -20.09
N TYR A 519 8.30 21.12 -19.91
CA TYR A 519 9.33 20.40 -19.14
C TYR A 519 10.71 20.61 -19.77
N GLY A 520 10.88 20.32 -21.06
CA GLY A 520 12.19 20.52 -21.73
C GLY A 520 12.70 21.97 -21.72
N ARG A 521 11.80 22.97 -21.72
CA ARG A 521 12.22 24.38 -21.54
C ARG A 521 12.74 24.63 -20.13
N SER A 522 12.04 24.08 -19.14
CA SER A 522 12.37 24.27 -17.72
C SER A 522 13.63 23.52 -17.33
N GLU A 523 13.82 22.29 -17.82
CA GLU A 523 15.07 21.53 -17.65
C GLU A 523 16.29 22.33 -18.14
N SER A 524 16.17 23.05 -19.26
CA SER A 524 17.26 23.91 -19.74
C SER A 524 17.60 25.08 -18.81
N LEU A 525 16.64 25.53 -17.99
CA LEU A 525 16.85 26.56 -16.97
C LEU A 525 17.46 25.95 -15.71
N VAL A 526 16.93 24.82 -15.24
CA VAL A 526 17.46 24.06 -14.10
C VAL A 526 18.93 23.68 -14.34
N ALA A 527 19.26 23.08 -15.49
CA ALA A 527 20.61 22.68 -15.84
C ALA A 527 21.61 23.85 -15.93
N LYS A 528 21.16 25.06 -16.27
CA LYS A 528 22.02 26.26 -16.26
C LYS A 528 22.30 26.75 -14.85
N ARG A 529 21.36 26.56 -13.93
CA ARG A 529 21.44 27.02 -12.55
C ARG A 529 22.26 26.07 -11.68
N HIS A 530 22.18 24.79 -12.00
CA HIS A 530 22.85 23.70 -11.29
C HIS A 530 23.74 22.93 -12.28
N PRO A 531 24.85 23.52 -12.75
CA PRO A 531 25.67 22.93 -13.82
C PRO A 531 26.40 21.63 -13.41
N ASP A 532 26.48 21.35 -12.11
CA ASP A 532 27.16 20.18 -11.55
C ASP A 532 26.19 19.01 -11.25
N ARG A 533 24.90 19.16 -11.57
CA ARG A 533 23.84 18.14 -11.47
C ARG A 533 23.40 17.76 -12.87
#